data_AF-A0A7S0FP07-F1
#
_entry.id   AF-A0A7S0FP07-F1
#
_cell.length_a   1.000
_cell.length_b   1.000
_cell.length_c   1.000
_cell.angle_alpha   90.00
_cell.angle_beta   90.00
_cell.angle_gamma   90.00
#
_symmetry.space_group_name_H-M   'P 1'
#
loop_
_entity.id
_entity.type
_entity.pdbx_description
1 polymer ?
#
loop_
_entity_poly.entity_id
_entity_poly.type
_entity_poly.pdbx_seq_one_letter_code
_entity_poly.pdbx_strand_id
1 'polypeptide(L)'
;MPENWKETLFIWDGIFSVEKPSKEGDPSTIKWSGTWVGVDNADATKIEIPKRGAFDSNVKSDMTFEVEGTVTSTGDKDNGGAGSFKATLTEGPGWDLQDDGAENKSKHSDTVHEVFIQQLRWLGSPDKTANLVFARGNNNFAPFISVGWMRPGNRITLARRYLGEDDTRVRWEVEDLQKAVLEEICTCTDGMNVITPPWKCSVMHVKDQTAKRRKLEEKKETETEE
;
A
#
# COMPACT_ATOMS: atom_id res chain seq x y z
N MET A 1 0.52 -16.98 -12.31
CA MET A 1 0.02 -15.59 -12.22
C MET A 1 -0.91 -15.35 -13.39
N PRO A 2 -2.07 -14.70 -13.21
CA PRO A 2 -3.01 -14.43 -14.30
C PRO A 2 -2.30 -13.75 -15.47
N GLU A 3 -2.62 -14.08 -16.72
CA GLU A 3 -2.00 -13.43 -17.90
C GLU A 3 -2.00 -11.88 -17.84
N ASN A 4 -2.95 -11.27 -17.12
CA ASN A 4 -3.10 -9.82 -17.00
C ASN A 4 -2.57 -9.19 -15.70
N TRP A 5 -1.71 -9.88 -14.92
CA TRP A 5 -1.25 -9.43 -13.61
C TRP A 5 -0.64 -8.03 -13.56
N LYS A 6 -0.06 -7.55 -14.68
CA LYS A 6 0.46 -6.19 -14.79
C LYS A 6 -0.66 -5.17 -14.72
N GLU A 7 -1.78 -5.44 -15.37
CA GLU A 7 -2.96 -4.57 -15.38
C GLU A 7 -3.87 -4.78 -14.18
N THR A 8 -3.68 -5.86 -13.42
CA THR A 8 -4.41 -6.11 -12.17
C THR A 8 -3.89 -5.23 -11.02
N LEU A 9 -4.79 -4.52 -10.35
CA LEU A 9 -4.52 -3.94 -9.03
C LEU A 9 -4.94 -4.95 -7.96
N PHE A 10 -4.01 -5.36 -7.11
CA PHE A 10 -4.28 -6.32 -6.04
C PHE A 10 -4.60 -5.57 -4.76
N ILE A 11 -5.83 -5.65 -4.26
CA ILE A 11 -6.24 -4.97 -3.04
C ILE A 11 -6.25 -5.97 -1.88
N TRP A 12 -5.36 -5.74 -0.94
CA TRP A 12 -5.13 -6.52 0.27
C TRP A 12 -5.82 -5.84 1.44
N ASP A 13 -6.51 -6.61 2.27
CA ASP A 13 -7.18 -6.08 3.45
C ASP A 13 -7.08 -7.09 4.60
N GLY A 14 -6.62 -6.61 5.76
CA GLY A 14 -6.32 -7.50 6.88
C GLY A 14 -6.04 -6.79 8.18
N ILE A 15 -5.92 -7.58 9.25
CA ILE A 15 -5.64 -7.11 10.60
C ILE A 15 -4.13 -7.11 10.84
N PHE A 16 -3.63 -5.98 11.31
CA PHE A 16 -2.24 -5.74 11.66
C PHE A 16 -2.06 -5.79 13.18
N SER A 17 -1.23 -6.73 13.63
CA SER A 17 -0.93 -6.95 15.04
C SER A 17 0.53 -6.65 15.30
N VAL A 18 0.81 -5.93 16.38
CA VAL A 18 2.16 -5.65 16.86
C VAL A 18 2.34 -6.35 18.19
N GLU A 19 3.32 -7.23 18.25
CA GLU A 19 3.72 -7.92 19.46
C GLU A 19 4.93 -7.20 20.06
N LYS A 20 4.87 -6.94 21.36
CA LYS A 20 5.98 -6.28 22.06
C LYS A 20 7.16 -7.24 22.14
N PRO A 21 8.40 -6.71 22.01
CA PRO A 21 9.59 -7.53 22.10
C PRO A 21 9.67 -8.16 23.50
N SER A 22 10.17 -9.40 23.54
CA SER A 22 10.33 -10.14 24.79
C SER A 22 11.46 -9.59 25.67
N LYS A 23 12.40 -8.84 25.06
CA LYS A 23 13.55 -8.21 25.74
C LYS A 23 13.72 -6.77 25.27
N GLU A 24 14.25 -5.93 26.15
CA GLU A 24 14.58 -4.55 25.83
C GLU A 24 15.73 -4.50 24.81
N GLY A 25 15.50 -3.81 23.69
CA GLY A 25 16.45 -3.71 22.57
C GLY A 25 16.13 -4.57 21.35
N ASP A 26 15.24 -5.56 21.48
CA ASP A 26 14.77 -6.35 20.33
C ASP A 26 13.72 -5.57 19.51
N PRO A 27 13.67 -5.73 18.18
CA PRO A 27 12.60 -5.16 17.37
C PRO A 27 11.25 -5.78 17.75
N SER A 28 10.17 -4.99 17.63
CA SER A 28 8.82 -5.54 17.81
C SER A 28 8.49 -6.43 16.63
N THR A 29 7.86 -7.57 16.88
CA THR A 29 7.36 -8.45 15.83
C THR A 29 5.98 -8.01 15.38
N ILE A 30 5.68 -8.24 14.11
CA ILE A 30 4.39 -7.88 13.52
C ILE A 30 3.82 -9.04 12.75
N LYS A 31 2.49 -9.08 12.70
CA LYS A 31 1.72 -10.02 11.91
C LYS A 31 0.62 -9.28 11.16
N TRP A 32 0.51 -9.53 9.87
CA TRP A 32 -0.58 -9.02 9.04
C TRP A 32 -1.24 -10.20 8.32
N SER A 33 -2.53 -10.36 8.54
CA SER A 33 -3.30 -11.47 7.96
C SER A 33 -4.66 -11.02 7.48
N GLY A 34 -5.15 -11.65 6.41
CA GLY A 34 -6.42 -11.28 5.80
C GLY A 34 -6.63 -11.92 4.43
N THR A 35 -7.30 -11.19 3.55
CA THR A 35 -7.62 -11.62 2.19
C THR A 35 -7.25 -10.56 1.17
N TRP A 36 -7.07 -10.97 -0.09
CA TRP A 36 -6.78 -10.03 -1.18
C TRP A 36 -7.67 -10.31 -2.38
N VAL A 37 -7.95 -9.28 -3.19
CA VAL A 37 -8.68 -9.42 -4.46
C VAL A 37 -7.92 -8.78 -5.60
N GLY A 38 -7.93 -9.40 -6.78
CA GLY A 38 -7.44 -8.81 -8.01
C GLY A 38 -8.54 -8.04 -8.73
N VAL A 39 -8.25 -6.81 -9.17
CA VAL A 39 -9.15 -6.03 -10.03
C VAL A 39 -8.41 -5.65 -11.30
N ASP A 40 -8.83 -6.24 -12.43
CA ASP A 40 -8.22 -5.98 -13.74
C ASP A 40 -8.60 -4.58 -14.23
N ASN A 41 -7.69 -3.63 -14.03
CA ASN A 41 -7.82 -2.29 -14.55
C ASN A 41 -6.49 -1.56 -14.55
N ALA A 42 -6.07 -1.13 -15.74
CA ALA A 42 -4.83 -0.39 -15.90
C ALA A 42 -4.89 1.03 -15.28
N ASP A 43 -6.10 1.59 -15.16
CA ASP A 43 -6.38 2.93 -14.64
C ASP A 43 -6.97 2.81 -13.22
N ALA A 44 -6.12 3.06 -12.22
CA ALA A 44 -6.48 2.90 -10.82
C ALA A 44 -7.56 3.88 -10.35
N THR A 45 -7.74 5.02 -11.02
CA THR A 45 -8.78 6.01 -10.66
C THR A 45 -10.20 5.46 -10.91
N LYS A 46 -10.34 4.53 -11.86
CA LYS A 46 -11.62 3.92 -12.25
C LYS A 46 -12.02 2.70 -11.43
N ILE A 47 -11.14 2.20 -10.57
CA ILE A 47 -11.40 1.01 -9.77
C ILE A 47 -12.45 1.32 -8.70
N GLU A 48 -13.50 0.52 -8.60
CA GLU A 48 -14.46 0.63 -7.51
C GLU A 48 -13.80 0.27 -6.18
N ILE A 49 -14.19 0.97 -5.11
CA ILE A 49 -13.73 0.64 -3.77
C ILE A 49 -14.37 -0.69 -3.39
N PRO A 50 -13.61 -1.71 -2.98
CA PRO A 50 -14.20 -2.96 -2.51
C PRO A 50 -15.22 -2.68 -1.39
N LYS A 51 -16.42 -3.22 -1.53
CA LYS A 51 -17.51 -3.03 -0.57
C LYS A 51 -17.12 -3.63 0.79
N ARG A 52 -17.74 -3.16 1.87
CA ARG A 52 -17.41 -3.56 3.27
C ARG A 52 -17.32 -5.08 3.49
N GLY A 53 -18.10 -5.88 2.76
CA GLY A 53 -18.06 -7.35 2.82
C GLY A 53 -17.22 -8.04 1.76
N ALA A 54 -16.41 -7.34 0.96
CA ALA A 54 -15.56 -7.97 -0.07
C ALA A 54 -14.39 -8.80 0.52
N PHE A 55 -14.18 -8.68 1.84
CA PHE A 55 -13.10 -9.31 2.60
C PHE A 55 -13.61 -10.07 3.84
N ASP A 56 -14.94 -10.25 3.96
CA ASP A 56 -15.49 -11.10 5.02
C ASP A 56 -15.16 -12.56 4.69
N SER A 57 -14.81 -13.37 5.70
CA SER A 57 -14.47 -14.80 5.53
C SER A 57 -15.54 -15.64 4.81
N ASN A 58 -16.74 -15.08 4.66
CA ASN A 58 -17.90 -15.70 4.04
C ASN A 58 -18.26 -15.08 2.66
N VAL A 59 -17.44 -14.17 2.11
CA VAL A 59 -17.72 -13.48 0.83
C VAL A 59 -16.46 -13.26 -0.03
N LYS A 60 -16.54 -13.86 -1.24
CA LYS A 60 -15.85 -13.60 -2.52
C LYS A 60 -14.33 -13.70 -2.68
N SER A 61 -13.49 -13.49 -1.68
CA SER A 61 -12.06 -13.80 -1.87
C SER A 61 -11.67 -15.13 -1.26
N ASP A 62 -11.39 -16.09 -2.13
CA ASP A 62 -10.77 -17.35 -1.76
C ASP A 62 -9.26 -17.20 -1.46
N MET A 63 -8.67 -16.03 -1.68
CA MET A 63 -7.23 -15.82 -1.54
C MET A 63 -6.89 -15.20 -0.19
N THR A 64 -6.21 -15.99 0.64
CA THR A 64 -5.79 -15.57 1.98
C THR A 64 -4.32 -15.21 2.01
N PHE A 65 -3.93 -14.44 3.02
CA PHE A 65 -2.53 -14.18 3.30
C PHE A 65 -2.26 -14.11 4.80
N GLU A 66 -1.04 -14.46 5.15
CA GLU A 66 -0.47 -14.31 6.47
C GLU A 66 1.02 -14.02 6.32
N VAL A 67 1.42 -12.81 6.67
CA VAL A 67 2.81 -12.36 6.60
C VAL A 67 3.25 -11.82 7.95
N GLU A 68 4.51 -12.06 8.26
CA GLU A 68 5.13 -11.72 9.53
C GLU A 68 6.42 -10.93 9.29
N GLY A 69 6.94 -10.33 10.35
CA GLY A 69 8.28 -9.76 10.35
C GLY A 69 8.48 -8.78 11.48
N THR A 70 9.18 -7.68 11.22
CA THR A 70 9.65 -6.75 12.26
C THR A 70 9.23 -5.32 11.99
N VAL A 71 9.09 -4.53 13.06
CA VAL A 71 8.83 -3.08 12.98
C VAL A 71 9.79 -2.30 13.86
N THR A 72 10.27 -1.18 13.31
CA THR A 72 11.11 -0.20 14.01
C THR A 72 10.47 1.19 13.95
N SER A 73 10.62 1.96 15.03
CA SER A 73 10.24 3.36 15.05
C SER A 73 11.34 4.18 14.38
N THR A 74 10.96 5.09 13.48
CA THR A 74 11.85 5.92 12.66
C THR A 74 11.84 7.40 13.04
N GLY A 75 10.94 7.82 13.95
CA GLY A 75 10.86 9.21 14.40
C GLY A 75 11.53 9.49 15.75
N ASP A 76 12.14 10.68 15.87
CA ASP A 76 12.53 11.27 17.14
C ASP A 76 11.29 11.59 18.00
N LYS A 77 11.40 11.34 19.31
CA LYS A 77 10.31 11.47 20.29
C LYS A 77 9.97 12.93 20.63
N ASP A 78 10.34 13.90 19.79
CA ASP A 78 10.45 15.30 20.18
C ASP A 78 9.11 16.00 20.48
N ASN A 79 7.97 15.34 20.27
CA ASN A 79 6.66 15.90 20.65
C ASN A 79 5.73 14.90 21.37
N GLY A 80 6.28 13.89 22.07
CA GLY A 80 5.47 12.99 22.90
C GLY A 80 4.49 12.08 22.14
N GLY A 81 4.51 12.09 20.81
CA GLY A 81 3.84 11.14 19.94
C GLY A 81 4.77 10.00 19.54
N ALA A 82 4.22 8.80 19.32
CA ALA A 82 4.95 7.74 18.65
C ALA A 82 5.25 8.18 17.21
N GLY A 83 6.53 8.19 16.82
CA GLY A 83 6.99 8.55 15.48
C GLY A 83 6.52 7.57 14.40
N SER A 84 6.91 7.82 13.15
CA SER A 84 6.62 6.92 12.03
C SER A 84 7.26 5.55 12.23
N PHE A 85 6.70 4.52 11.60
CA PHE A 85 7.15 3.15 11.72
C PHE A 85 7.55 2.60 10.36
N LYS A 86 8.67 1.87 10.33
CA LYS A 86 9.07 1.07 9.18
C LYS A 86 8.96 -0.40 9.55
N ALA A 87 8.14 -1.11 8.80
CA ALA A 87 7.88 -2.53 8.93
C ALA A 87 8.52 -3.31 7.77
N THR A 88 9.06 -4.48 8.06
CA THR A 88 9.54 -5.45 7.06
C THR A 88 8.70 -6.71 7.17
N LEU A 89 7.98 -7.07 6.09
CA LEU A 89 7.00 -8.17 6.05
C LEU A 89 7.40 -9.27 5.07
N THR A 90 8.51 -9.95 5.36
CA THR A 90 9.11 -10.99 4.49
C THR A 90 9.04 -12.39 5.09
N GLU A 91 8.45 -12.54 6.28
CA GLU A 91 8.32 -13.82 6.99
C GLU A 91 6.87 -14.32 6.96
N GLY A 92 6.63 -15.48 7.57
CA GLY A 92 5.32 -16.12 7.66
C GLY A 92 4.95 -16.99 6.44
N PRO A 93 3.72 -17.54 6.43
CA PRO A 93 3.25 -18.45 5.38
C PRO A 93 3.12 -17.83 3.98
N GLY A 94 3.05 -16.49 3.89
CA GLY A 94 2.88 -15.78 2.64
C GLY A 94 1.42 -15.69 2.20
N TRP A 95 1.18 -15.69 0.89
CA TRP A 95 -0.13 -15.43 0.30
C TRP A 95 -0.52 -16.48 -0.73
N ASP A 96 -1.82 -16.75 -0.82
CA ASP A 96 -2.38 -17.69 -1.79
C ASP A 96 -2.42 -17.07 -3.19
N LEU A 97 -2.04 -17.84 -4.20
CA LEU A 97 -2.38 -17.60 -5.60
C LEU A 97 -2.90 -18.90 -6.20
N GLN A 98 -3.96 -18.82 -6.99
CA GLN A 98 -4.29 -19.90 -7.91
C GLN A 98 -3.75 -19.54 -9.28
N ASP A 99 -2.75 -20.28 -9.73
CA ASP A 99 -2.20 -20.12 -11.07
C ASP A 99 -3.22 -20.57 -12.13
N ASP A 100 -3.14 -19.99 -13.33
CA ASP A 100 -4.05 -20.31 -14.42
C ASP A 100 -4.00 -21.80 -14.76
N GLY A 101 -5.14 -22.48 -14.65
CA GLY A 101 -5.26 -23.92 -14.88
C GLY A 101 -4.81 -24.81 -13.71
N ALA A 102 -4.39 -24.24 -12.57
CA ALA A 102 -4.05 -25.01 -11.39
C ALA A 102 -5.29 -25.42 -10.59
N GLU A 103 -5.35 -26.69 -10.19
CA GLU A 103 -6.43 -27.21 -9.34
C GLU A 103 -6.35 -26.71 -7.89
N ASN A 104 -5.14 -26.38 -7.42
CA ASN A 104 -4.87 -25.97 -6.04
C ASN A 104 -4.18 -24.62 -5.99
N LYS A 105 -4.33 -23.94 -4.86
CA LYS A 105 -3.62 -22.69 -4.55
C LYS A 105 -2.18 -22.99 -4.14
N SER A 106 -1.26 -22.17 -4.61
CA SER A 106 0.13 -22.15 -4.20
C SER A 106 0.38 -21.00 -3.21
N LYS A 107 1.31 -21.20 -2.28
CA LYS A 107 1.80 -20.13 -1.40
C LYS A 107 2.98 -19.42 -2.04
N HIS A 108 2.97 -18.10 -1.96
CA HIS A 108 4.03 -17.22 -2.43
C HIS A 108 4.45 -16.26 -1.31
N SER A 109 5.69 -15.79 -1.38
CA SER A 109 6.25 -14.86 -0.41
C SER A 109 6.94 -13.69 -1.09
N ASP A 110 7.01 -12.57 -0.38
CA ASP A 110 7.77 -11.41 -0.81
C ASP A 110 9.23 -11.54 -0.34
N THR A 111 10.18 -11.26 -1.23
CA THR A 111 11.62 -11.24 -0.89
C THR A 111 12.04 -9.92 -0.29
N VAL A 112 11.31 -8.85 -0.62
CA VAL A 112 11.40 -7.52 0.01
C VAL A 112 9.98 -7.02 0.20
N HIS A 113 9.67 -6.51 1.39
CA HIS A 113 8.38 -5.86 1.65
C HIS A 113 8.54 -4.84 2.76
N GLU A 114 8.85 -3.61 2.37
CA GLU A 114 9.01 -2.48 3.27
C GLU A 114 7.69 -1.71 3.35
N VAL A 115 7.11 -1.61 4.53
CA VAL A 115 5.85 -0.90 4.79
C VAL A 115 6.12 0.28 5.72
N PHE A 116 5.78 1.47 5.27
CA PHE A 116 5.83 2.70 6.05
C PHE A 116 4.45 3.06 6.58
N ILE A 117 4.37 3.17 7.90
CA ILE A 117 3.14 3.50 8.63
C ILE A 117 3.43 4.79 9.40
N GLN A 118 2.76 5.88 9.03
CA GLN A 118 3.03 7.17 9.66
C GLN A 118 2.64 7.17 11.15
N GLN A 119 1.58 6.45 11.52
CA GLN A 119 1.18 6.32 12.91
C GLN A 119 0.39 5.03 13.21
N LEU A 120 0.82 4.29 14.24
CA LEU A 120 0.08 3.17 14.80
C LEU A 120 -0.88 3.67 15.89
N ARG A 121 -2.13 4.01 15.52
CA ARG A 121 -3.21 4.33 16.47
C ARG A 121 -4.42 3.44 16.27
N TRP A 122 -4.78 2.71 17.31
CA TRP A 122 -6.00 1.88 17.33
C TRP A 122 -7.27 2.66 17.04
N LEU A 123 -7.36 3.91 17.54
CA LEU A 123 -8.51 4.80 17.31
C LEU A 123 -8.45 5.56 15.98
N GLY A 124 -7.36 5.39 15.22
CA GLY A 124 -7.03 6.24 14.08
C GLY A 124 -6.54 7.63 14.49
N SER A 125 -6.24 8.45 13.49
CA SER A 125 -5.90 9.86 13.64
C SER A 125 -7.01 10.77 13.05
N PRO A 126 -7.32 11.91 13.69
CA PRO A 126 -8.16 12.94 13.07
C PRO A 126 -7.49 13.53 11.82
N ASP A 127 -6.16 13.52 11.76
CA ASP A 127 -5.41 13.77 10.53
C ASP A 127 -5.49 12.52 9.65
N LYS A 128 -6.21 12.64 8.53
CA LYS A 128 -6.41 11.54 7.59
C LYS A 128 -5.11 11.11 6.92
N THR A 129 -4.13 12.00 6.78
CA THR A 129 -2.85 11.68 6.16
C THR A 129 -1.99 10.77 7.05
N ALA A 130 -2.08 10.95 8.38
CA ALA A 130 -1.42 10.07 9.35
C ALA A 130 -1.92 8.62 9.33
N ASN A 131 -3.06 8.35 8.69
CA ASN A 131 -3.59 7.00 8.48
C ASN A 131 -3.10 6.37 7.17
N LEU A 132 -2.31 7.07 6.35
CA LEU A 132 -1.81 6.53 5.10
C LEU A 132 -0.71 5.48 5.35
N VAL A 133 -0.72 4.47 4.49
CA VAL A 133 0.26 3.39 4.49
C VAL A 133 0.85 3.30 3.10
N PHE A 134 2.17 3.30 3.03
CA PHE A 134 2.93 3.18 1.80
C PHE A 134 3.80 1.94 1.90
N ALA A 135 3.96 1.22 0.81
CA ALA A 135 4.87 0.09 0.78
C ALA A 135 5.55 -0.04 -0.56
N ARG A 136 6.70 -0.68 -0.54
CA ARG A 136 7.35 -1.19 -1.75
C ARG A 136 7.90 -2.57 -1.46
N GLY A 137 8.14 -3.32 -2.52
CA GLY A 137 8.71 -4.62 -2.36
C GLY A 137 9.05 -5.30 -3.66
N ASN A 138 9.47 -6.54 -3.52
CA ASN A 138 9.84 -7.41 -4.61
C ASN A 138 9.52 -8.85 -4.24
N ASN A 139 9.26 -9.67 -5.24
CA ASN A 139 9.09 -11.11 -5.09
C ASN A 139 9.52 -11.80 -6.39
N ASN A 140 9.25 -13.09 -6.48
CA ASN A 140 9.64 -13.89 -7.64
C ASN A 140 8.94 -13.49 -8.94
N PHE A 141 7.93 -12.61 -8.89
CA PHE A 141 7.21 -12.12 -10.06
C PHE A 141 7.79 -10.81 -10.58
N ALA A 142 7.81 -9.77 -9.74
CA ALA A 142 8.24 -8.43 -10.11
C ALA A 142 8.36 -7.51 -8.90
N PRO A 143 9.08 -6.37 -9.05
CA PRO A 143 8.99 -5.27 -8.09
C PRO A 143 7.56 -4.71 -8.05
N PHE A 144 7.17 -4.18 -6.89
CA PHE A 144 5.86 -3.60 -6.68
C PHE A 144 5.89 -2.38 -5.76
N ILE A 145 4.88 -1.53 -5.90
CA ILE A 145 4.51 -0.49 -4.95
C ILE A 145 3.12 -0.78 -4.39
N SER A 146 2.86 -0.35 -3.17
CA SER A 146 1.53 -0.41 -2.59
C SER A 146 1.18 0.87 -1.84
N VAL A 147 -0.09 1.25 -1.91
CA VAL A 147 -0.60 2.47 -1.29
C VAL A 147 -1.96 2.18 -0.70
N GLY A 148 -2.22 2.71 0.50
CA GLY A 148 -3.48 2.51 1.16
C GLY A 148 -3.59 3.22 2.50
N TRP A 149 -4.37 2.65 3.41
CA TRP A 149 -4.66 3.26 4.70
C TRP A 149 -4.70 2.23 5.82
N MET A 150 -4.55 2.73 7.04
CA MET A 150 -4.88 2.05 8.28
C MET A 150 -6.19 2.62 8.81
N ARG A 151 -7.17 1.76 9.05
CA ARG A 151 -8.43 2.10 9.71
C ARG A 151 -8.36 1.76 11.19
N PRO A 152 -9.26 2.33 12.02
CA PRO A 152 -9.39 1.96 13.41
C PRO A 152 -9.51 0.44 13.60
N GLY A 153 -8.93 -0.07 14.69
CA GLY A 153 -8.78 -1.51 14.92
C GLY A 153 -7.58 -2.15 14.21
N ASN A 154 -6.58 -1.35 13.85
CA ASN A 154 -5.37 -1.78 13.13
C ASN A 154 -5.66 -2.55 11.84
N ARG A 155 -6.71 -2.17 11.11
CA ARG A 155 -7.05 -2.81 9.83
C ARG A 155 -6.37 -2.07 8.70
N ILE A 156 -5.44 -2.71 8.02
CA ILE A 156 -4.72 -2.14 6.88
C ILE A 156 -5.38 -2.60 5.59
N THR A 157 -5.69 -1.65 4.71
CA THR A 157 -5.99 -1.91 3.30
C THR A 157 -4.83 -1.38 2.46
N LEU A 158 -4.23 -2.20 1.61
CA LEU A 158 -3.17 -1.82 0.69
C LEU A 158 -3.52 -2.25 -0.72
N ALA A 159 -3.48 -1.34 -1.68
CA ALA A 159 -3.54 -1.70 -3.09
C ALA A 159 -2.12 -1.81 -3.63
N ARG A 160 -1.79 -2.98 -4.19
CA ARG A 160 -0.49 -3.32 -4.75
C ARG A 160 -0.54 -3.28 -6.27
N ARG A 161 0.44 -2.61 -6.87
CA ARG A 161 0.70 -2.56 -8.31
C ARG A 161 2.09 -3.12 -8.57
N TYR A 162 2.16 -4.15 -9.39
CA TYR A 162 3.45 -4.61 -9.90
C TYR A 162 3.95 -3.72 -11.03
N LEU A 163 5.27 -3.59 -11.12
CA LEU A 163 5.96 -2.69 -12.02
C LEU A 163 6.74 -3.47 -13.08
N GLY A 164 6.85 -2.90 -14.27
CA GLY A 164 7.79 -3.39 -15.28
C GLY A 164 9.23 -3.03 -14.90
N GLU A 165 10.20 -3.77 -15.42
CA GLU A 165 11.63 -3.53 -15.16
C GLU A 165 12.09 -2.13 -15.60
N ASP A 166 11.50 -1.60 -16.68
CA ASP A 166 11.78 -0.25 -17.20
C ASP A 166 10.99 0.86 -16.49
N ASP A 167 10.17 0.52 -15.50
CA ASP A 167 9.36 1.51 -14.80
C ASP A 167 10.21 2.32 -13.82
N THR A 168 10.13 3.65 -13.94
CA THR A 168 10.86 4.60 -13.09
C THR A 168 10.57 4.43 -11.61
N ARG A 169 9.37 3.97 -11.25
CA ARG A 169 8.93 3.76 -9.86
C ARG A 169 9.67 2.61 -9.17
N VAL A 170 10.31 1.72 -9.92
CA VAL A 170 11.14 0.64 -9.34
C VAL A 170 12.30 1.19 -8.51
N ARG A 171 12.78 2.39 -8.85
CA ARG A 171 13.90 3.05 -8.18
C ARG A 171 13.47 4.01 -7.07
N TRP A 172 12.17 4.14 -6.83
CA TRP A 172 11.65 5.05 -5.82
C TRP A 172 11.90 4.47 -4.43
N GLU A 173 12.36 5.34 -3.54
CA GLU A 173 12.26 5.07 -2.11
C GLU A 173 10.82 5.32 -1.64
N VAL A 174 10.50 4.89 -0.42
CA VAL A 174 9.13 5.00 0.09
C VAL A 174 8.69 6.47 0.24
N GLU A 175 9.64 7.34 0.52
CA GLU A 175 9.46 8.79 0.62
C GLU A 175 9.09 9.42 -0.73
N ASP A 176 9.68 8.95 -1.84
CA ASP A 176 9.34 9.40 -3.19
C ASP A 176 7.90 9.00 -3.53
N LEU A 177 7.52 7.75 -3.21
CA LEU A 177 6.17 7.24 -3.36
C LEU A 177 5.16 8.05 -2.54
N GLN A 178 5.47 8.31 -1.27
CA GLN A 178 4.64 9.11 -0.38
C GLN A 178 4.42 10.50 -0.95
N LYS A 179 5.49 11.19 -1.37
CA LYS A 179 5.40 12.53 -1.94
C LYS A 179 4.52 12.56 -3.19
N ALA A 180 4.77 11.65 -4.14
CA ALA A 180 4.03 11.61 -5.40
C ALA A 180 2.53 11.34 -5.19
N VAL A 181 2.17 10.46 -4.24
CA VAL A 181 0.76 10.18 -3.91
C VAL A 181 0.11 11.39 -3.25
N LEU A 182 0.77 12.01 -2.26
CA LEU A 182 0.22 13.14 -1.50
C LEU A 182 -0.06 14.35 -2.40
N GLU A 183 0.81 14.63 -3.38
CA GLU A 183 0.60 15.66 -4.39
C GLU A 183 -0.72 15.48 -5.17
N GLU A 184 -1.21 14.24 -5.33
CA GLU A 184 -2.45 13.97 -6.08
C GLU A 184 -3.70 13.88 -5.22
N ILE A 185 -3.60 13.39 -3.98
CA ILE A 185 -4.78 13.04 -3.17
C ILE A 185 -5.10 14.06 -2.06
N CYS A 186 -4.19 14.99 -1.78
CA CYS A 186 -4.39 16.03 -0.77
C CYS A 186 -4.66 17.38 -1.43
N THR A 187 -5.67 18.09 -0.97
CA THR A 187 -5.94 19.48 -1.38
C THR A 187 -5.43 20.46 -0.33
N CYS A 188 -4.79 21.55 -0.75
CA CYS A 188 -4.25 22.58 0.15
C CYS A 188 -5.31 23.55 0.69
N THR A 189 -6.57 23.44 0.26
CA THR A 189 -7.54 24.53 0.42
C THR A 189 -8.15 24.67 1.81
N ASP A 190 -8.18 23.64 2.68
CA ASP A 190 -8.71 23.73 4.05
C ASP A 190 -8.17 22.60 4.97
N GLY A 191 -6.84 22.55 5.11
CA GLY A 191 -6.15 21.43 5.76
C GLY A 191 -6.04 20.20 4.84
N MET A 192 -5.06 19.31 5.11
CA MET A 192 -4.83 18.12 4.28
C MET A 192 -6.00 17.12 4.43
N ASN A 193 -7.00 17.28 3.58
CA ASN A 193 -8.10 16.34 3.45
C ASN A 193 -7.79 15.31 2.37
N VAL A 194 -7.78 14.03 2.75
CA VAL A 194 -7.77 12.91 1.80
C VAL A 194 -9.19 12.71 1.28
N ILE A 195 -9.41 13.01 -0.01
CA ILE A 195 -10.75 13.05 -0.64
C ILE A 195 -11.09 11.72 -1.32
N THR A 196 -10.07 10.99 -1.76
CA THR A 196 -10.19 9.72 -2.50
C THR A 196 -9.41 8.61 -1.79
N PRO A 197 -9.72 7.33 -2.05
CA PRO A 197 -8.86 6.24 -1.63
C PRO A 197 -7.43 6.47 -2.13
N PRO A 198 -6.40 6.22 -1.31
CA PRO A 198 -5.01 6.58 -1.64
C PRO A 198 -4.50 5.97 -2.94
N TRP A 199 -5.03 4.80 -3.33
CA TRP A 199 -4.66 4.12 -4.56
C TRP A 199 -5.39 4.62 -5.81
N LYS A 200 -6.39 5.50 -5.69
CA LYS A 200 -7.05 6.15 -6.83
C LYS A 200 -6.25 7.37 -7.31
N CYS A 201 -4.97 7.16 -7.59
CA CYS A 201 -4.05 8.17 -8.10
C CYS A 201 -3.28 7.64 -9.30
N SER A 202 -2.71 8.55 -10.09
CA SER A 202 -1.99 8.20 -11.32
C SER A 202 -0.70 7.42 -11.04
N VAL A 203 -0.11 7.62 -9.86
CA VAL A 203 1.01 6.81 -9.34
C VAL A 203 0.70 5.32 -9.32
N MET A 204 -0.57 4.90 -9.22
CA MET A 204 -0.98 3.49 -9.18
C MET A 204 -1.44 2.93 -10.54
N HIS A 205 -1.30 3.71 -11.62
CA HIS A 205 -1.54 3.24 -12.99
C HIS A 205 -0.49 2.22 -13.44
N VAL A 206 -0.80 1.45 -14.47
CA VAL A 206 0.16 0.48 -15.05
C VAL A 206 1.40 1.17 -15.60
N LYS A 207 1.20 2.26 -16.34
CA LYS A 207 2.29 3.10 -16.84
C LYS A 207 2.40 4.33 -15.96
N ASP A 208 3.63 4.68 -15.58
CA ASP A 208 3.89 5.94 -14.90
C ASP A 208 3.43 7.12 -15.78
N GLN A 209 2.46 7.88 -15.27
CA GLN A 209 1.91 9.06 -15.91
C GLN A 209 2.28 10.36 -15.18
N THR A 210 3.00 10.27 -14.06
CA THR A 210 3.31 11.42 -13.19
C THR A 210 4.09 12.50 -13.94
N ALA A 211 5.12 12.12 -14.69
CA ALA A 211 5.92 13.05 -15.49
C ALA A 211 5.14 13.74 -16.62
N LYS A 212 4.18 13.04 -17.24
CA LYS A 212 3.32 13.64 -18.28
C LYS A 212 2.32 14.62 -17.67
N ARG A 213 1.81 14.30 -16.48
CA ARG A 213 0.86 15.14 -15.76
C ARG A 213 1.51 16.42 -15.23
N ARG A 214 2.68 16.33 -14.58
CA ARG A 214 3.43 17.51 -14.12
C ARG A 214 3.67 18.51 -15.25
N LYS A 215 4.12 18.02 -16.42
CA LYS A 215 4.28 18.86 -17.63
C LYS A 215 2.98 19.52 -18.11
N LEU A 216 1.84 18.86 -17.91
CA LEU A 216 0.54 19.41 -18.30
C LEU A 216 0.04 20.46 -17.30
N GLU A 217 0.30 20.27 -16.01
CA GLU A 217 -0.02 21.22 -14.95
C GLU A 217 0.85 22.49 -15.03
N GLU A 218 2.17 22.34 -15.23
CA GLU A 218 3.10 23.46 -15.49
C GLU A 218 2.67 24.31 -16.69
N LYS A 219 2.19 23.64 -17.76
CA LYS A 219 1.69 24.32 -18.96
C LYS A 219 0.38 25.07 -18.70
N LYS A 220 -0.51 24.53 -17.87
CA LYS A 220 -1.77 25.19 -17.50
C LYS A 220 -1.52 26.41 -16.64
N GLU A 221 -0.60 26.33 -15.68
CA GLU A 221 -0.26 27.45 -14.80
C GLU A 221 0.31 28.62 -15.60
N THR A 222 1.22 28.35 -16.55
CA THR A 222 1.78 29.38 -17.45
C THR A 222 0.73 30.01 -18.38
N GLU A 223 -0.29 29.27 -18.81
CA GLU A 223 -1.40 29.80 -19.63
C GLU A 223 -2.43 30.62 -18.82
N THR A 224 -2.49 30.45 -17.49
CA THR A 224 -3.35 31.27 -16.60
C THR A 224 -2.68 32.54 -16.06
N GLU A 225 -1.36 32.67 -16.20
CA GLU A 225 -0.59 33.85 -15.79
C GLU A 225 -0.37 34.86 -16.95
N GLU A 226 -0.80 34.54 -18.18
CA GLU A 226 -0.87 35.44 -19.34
C GLU A 226 -2.26 36.07 -19.53
#